data_AF-K4LJ16-F1
#
_entry.id   AF-K4LJ16-F1
#
_cell.length_a   1.000
_cell.length_b   1.000
_cell.length_c   1.000
_cell.angle_alpha   90.00
_cell.angle_beta   90.00
_cell.angle_gamma   90.00
#
_symmetry.space_group_name_H-M   'P 1'
#
loop_
_entity.id
_entity.type
_entity.pdbx_description
1 polymer ?
#
loop_
_entity_poly.entity_id
_entity_poly.type
_entity_poly.pdbx_seq_one_letter_code
_entity_poly.pdbx_strand_id
1 'polypeptide(L)'
;MNLAANPGRKRFPYLPQLLLFVLLVAAGLTWMWWVCRGDWVVQVNGTKISKAQLDAEFERMRDFFRDFYGIDFSGEEGEKLMGQLRRETLGNLIDRLLLRQAAERSGIRAEASEVDAQLAEDRLQAGGPEAFEELLRDSGLTVAEYRRRVAEGIAIQKLQRAVIGSVTVEEEEIRQAYQEQKDLLLLPERVNVGHILLKTREEALEVIRSLEEGGDFQELAVERSTDPSVAENRGVLGYIRRDDPGIAEAFLQEAFRLQPGEFSREPVKTEFGYHVLYCFERIPAGPARYEEVRETLEQELLGSKKNRAFMSYLEGLRKNCRLLYNPKFPAYYGIFED
;
A
#
# COMPACT_ATOMS: atom_id res chain seq x y z
N MET A 1 64.59 64.50 45.15
CA MET A 1 63.88 63.76 44.09
C MET A 1 63.73 62.32 44.55
N ASN A 2 62.51 61.86 44.87
CA ASN A 2 62.21 60.43 44.96
C ASN A 2 60.74 60.23 44.64
N LEU A 3 60.50 59.54 43.52
CA LEU A 3 59.20 59.29 42.91
C LEU A 3 58.56 58.02 43.51
N ALA A 4 57.33 58.22 43.99
CA ALA A 4 56.17 57.34 44.00
C ALA A 4 56.36 55.81 44.10
N ALA A 5 55.87 55.26 45.22
CA ALA A 5 55.54 53.86 45.40
C ALA A 5 54.42 53.40 44.44
N ASN A 6 54.63 52.26 43.78
CA ASN A 6 53.69 51.60 42.90
C ASN A 6 52.70 50.73 43.73
N PRO A 7 51.36 50.94 43.66
CA PRO A 7 50.43 50.20 44.50
C PRO A 7 50.20 48.77 43.98
N GLY A 8 50.09 47.82 44.91
CA GLY A 8 50.02 46.39 44.64
C GLY A 8 48.89 45.97 43.70
N ARG A 9 49.26 45.23 42.64
CA ARG A 9 48.31 44.48 41.80
C ARG A 9 47.62 43.40 42.65
N LYS A 10 46.38 43.65 43.06
CA LYS A 10 45.50 42.64 43.66
C LYS A 10 45.26 41.53 42.63
N ARG A 11 45.91 40.38 42.79
CA ARG A 11 45.63 39.18 42.00
C ARG A 11 44.28 38.62 42.46
N PHE A 12 43.28 38.65 41.59
CA PHE A 12 41.98 38.01 41.85
C PHE A 12 42.11 36.50 41.53
N PRO A 13 42.11 35.62 42.54
CA PRO A 13 42.37 34.18 42.34
C PRO A 13 41.27 33.48 41.53
N TYR A 14 40.08 34.08 41.43
CA TYR A 14 38.92 33.52 40.71
C TYR A 14 38.76 34.06 39.28
N LEU A 15 39.57 35.02 38.85
CA LEU A 15 39.48 35.63 37.52
C LEU A 15 39.52 34.61 36.34
N PRO A 16 40.40 33.58 36.34
CA PRO A 16 40.39 32.57 35.28
C PRO A 16 39.14 31.66 35.31
N GLN A 17 38.59 31.37 36.49
CA GLN A 17 37.35 30.58 36.62
C GLN A 17 36.13 31.38 36.17
N LEU A 18 36.10 32.69 36.47
CA LEU A 18 35.05 33.60 36.03
C LEU A 18 35.07 33.80 34.51
N LEU A 19 36.26 33.89 33.90
CA LEU A 19 36.43 33.95 32.44
C LEU A 19 35.99 32.65 31.75
N LEU A 20 36.32 31.48 32.32
CA LEU A 20 35.86 30.19 31.79
C LEU A 20 34.33 30.05 31.86
N PHE A 21 33.72 30.48 32.97
CA PHE A 21 32.26 30.49 33.11
C PHE A 21 31.58 31.41 32.10
N VAL A 22 32.09 32.63 31.92
CA VAL A 22 31.58 33.57 30.90
C VAL A 22 31.75 33.02 29.48
N LEU A 23 32.86 32.33 29.18
CA LEU A 23 33.06 31.68 27.88
C LEU A 23 32.10 30.49 27.67
N LEU A 24 31.81 29.71 28.70
CA LEU A 24 30.82 28.61 28.62
C LEU A 24 29.40 29.14 28.46
N VAL A 25 29.04 30.22 29.17
CA VAL A 25 27.75 30.90 29.00
C VAL A 25 27.65 31.55 27.63
N ALA A 26 28.71 32.21 27.15
CA ALA A 26 28.75 32.81 25.82
C ALA A 26 28.71 31.73 24.73
N ALA A 27 29.40 30.61 24.89
CA ALA A 27 29.33 29.45 23.99
C ALA A 27 27.92 28.82 24.01
N GLY A 28 27.30 28.72 25.18
CA GLY A 28 25.90 28.28 25.32
C GLY A 28 24.91 29.25 24.68
N LEU A 29 25.08 30.56 24.85
CA LEU A 29 24.23 31.60 24.25
C LEU A 29 24.42 31.71 22.74
N THR A 30 25.65 31.55 22.24
CA THR A 30 25.94 31.51 20.79
C THR A 30 25.47 30.22 20.15
N TRP A 31 25.59 29.08 20.83
CA TRP A 31 24.98 27.81 20.42
C TRP A 31 23.45 27.91 20.41
N MET A 32 22.84 28.47 21.46
CA MET A 32 21.40 28.71 21.54
C MET A 32 20.92 29.70 20.48
N TRP A 33 21.68 30.78 20.23
CA TRP A 33 21.38 31.73 19.16
C TRP A 33 21.50 31.10 17.76
N TRP A 34 22.46 30.19 17.54
CA TRP A 34 22.64 29.49 16.26
C TRP A 34 21.59 28.38 16.04
N VAL A 35 21.20 27.66 17.09
CA VAL A 35 20.12 26.64 17.05
C VAL A 35 18.76 27.30 16.82
N CYS A 36 18.48 28.43 17.48
CA CYS A 36 17.22 29.16 17.31
C CYS A 36 17.15 29.98 16.01
N ARG A 37 18.25 30.10 15.25
CA ARG A 37 18.30 30.84 13.98
C ARG A 37 17.91 29.92 12.81
N GLY A 38 16.74 30.17 12.22
CA GLY A 38 16.26 29.54 10.98
C GLY A 38 14.87 28.90 11.12
N ASP A 39 14.15 28.80 10.01
CA ASP A 39 12.78 28.27 9.96
C ASP A 39 12.76 26.75 9.73
N TRP A 40 13.21 26.01 10.73
CA TRP A 40 13.22 24.54 10.74
C TRP A 40 12.60 23.97 12.01
N VAL A 41 11.98 22.79 11.91
CA VAL A 41 11.18 22.18 12.99
C VAL A 41 11.94 21.07 13.71
N VAL A 42 12.60 20.19 12.95
CA VAL A 42 13.41 19.09 13.48
C VAL A 42 14.63 18.88 12.59
N GLN A 43 15.73 18.41 13.18
CA GLN A 43 16.93 17.98 12.48
C GLN A 43 17.13 16.48 12.71
N VAL A 44 17.32 15.73 11.63
CA VAL A 44 17.47 14.27 11.60
C VAL A 44 18.88 13.94 11.09
N ASN A 45 19.74 13.41 11.95
CA ASN A 45 21.14 13.09 11.63
C ASN A 45 21.89 14.26 10.95
N GLY A 46 21.65 15.48 11.41
CA GLY A 46 22.28 16.68 10.84
C GLY A 46 21.52 17.35 9.68
N THR A 47 20.52 16.69 9.08
CA THR A 47 19.69 17.28 8.02
C THR A 47 18.43 17.92 8.60
N LYS A 48 18.16 19.19 8.27
CA LYS A 48 17.01 19.94 8.81
C LYS A 48 15.76 19.76 7.94
N ILE A 49 14.61 19.55 8.58
CA ILE A 49 13.28 19.67 7.97
C ILE A 49 12.78 21.08 8.25
N SER A 50 12.46 21.83 7.19
CA SER A 50 12.02 23.22 7.34
C SER A 50 10.56 23.31 7.79
N LYS A 51 10.17 24.42 8.40
CA LYS A 51 8.74 24.67 8.72
C LYS A 51 7.90 24.73 7.44
N ALA A 52 8.41 25.37 6.39
CA ALA A 52 7.72 25.46 5.10
C ALA A 52 7.48 24.07 4.46
N GLN A 53 8.44 23.14 4.60
CA GLN A 53 8.27 21.77 4.13
C GLN A 53 7.16 21.04 4.89
N LEU A 54 7.13 21.17 6.23
CA LEU A 54 6.08 20.59 7.06
C LEU A 54 4.71 21.17 6.70
N ASP A 55 4.60 22.50 6.60
CA ASP A 55 3.35 23.18 6.30
C ASP A 55 2.81 22.75 4.92
N ALA A 56 3.66 22.71 3.89
CA ALA A 56 3.26 22.32 2.55
C ALA A 56 2.81 20.84 2.46
N GLU A 57 3.48 19.90 3.13
CA GLU A 57 3.00 18.51 3.16
C GLU A 57 1.72 18.36 3.98
N PHE A 58 1.60 19.11 5.07
CA PHE A 58 0.42 19.08 5.92
C PHE A 58 -0.81 19.59 5.17
N GLU A 59 -0.69 20.70 4.45
CA GLU A 59 -1.78 21.25 3.63
C GLU A 59 -2.21 20.26 2.55
N ARG A 60 -1.26 19.64 1.84
CA ARG A 60 -1.56 18.58 0.87
C ARG A 60 -2.34 17.42 1.49
N MET A 61 -1.87 16.93 2.65
CA MET A 61 -2.50 15.80 3.32
C MET A 61 -3.91 16.17 3.82
N ARG A 62 -4.06 17.36 4.42
CA ARG A 62 -5.36 17.89 4.86
C ARG A 62 -6.35 17.99 3.70
N ASP A 63 -5.93 18.60 2.60
CA ASP A 63 -6.78 18.80 1.43
C ASP A 63 -7.17 17.45 0.81
N PHE A 64 -6.25 16.49 0.76
CA PHE A 64 -6.57 15.11 0.37
C PHE A 64 -7.65 14.47 1.27
N PHE A 65 -7.53 14.54 2.59
CA PHE A 65 -8.55 13.99 3.50
C PHE A 65 -9.90 14.70 3.40
N ARG A 66 -9.90 16.03 3.21
CA ARG A 66 -11.11 16.80 2.98
C ARG A 66 -11.79 16.39 1.67
N ASP A 67 -11.03 16.35 0.58
CA ASP A 67 -11.60 16.23 -0.77
C ASP A 67 -12.00 14.79 -1.11
N PHE A 68 -11.25 13.79 -0.63
CA PHE A 68 -11.52 12.38 -0.91
C PHE A 68 -12.37 11.68 0.15
N TYR A 69 -12.26 12.08 1.42
CA TYR A 69 -12.97 11.44 2.54
C TYR A 69 -14.03 12.34 3.18
N GLY A 70 -14.18 13.59 2.73
CA GLY A 70 -15.19 14.51 3.25
C GLY A 70 -14.96 14.92 4.70
N ILE A 71 -13.72 14.80 5.21
CA ILE A 71 -13.40 15.11 6.60
C ILE A 71 -13.56 16.61 6.86
N ASP A 72 -14.38 16.96 7.85
CA ASP A 72 -14.50 18.33 8.35
C ASP A 72 -13.43 18.60 9.42
N PHE A 73 -12.61 19.61 9.18
CA PHE A 73 -11.56 20.06 10.09
C PHE A 73 -11.99 21.28 10.93
N SER A 74 -13.27 21.63 10.94
CA SER A 74 -13.83 22.70 11.75
C SER A 74 -14.21 22.24 13.17
N GLY A 75 -14.34 23.19 14.10
CA GLY A 75 -14.75 22.91 15.48
C GLY A 75 -13.67 22.22 16.34
N GLU A 76 -14.03 21.85 17.56
CA GLU A 76 -13.07 21.30 18.55
C GLU A 76 -12.48 19.94 18.11
N GLU A 77 -13.29 19.08 17.48
CA GLU A 77 -12.84 17.79 16.95
C GLU A 77 -11.92 17.98 15.74
N GLY A 78 -12.26 18.92 14.85
CA GLY A 78 -11.43 19.28 13.71
C GLY A 78 -10.05 19.79 14.11
N GLU A 79 -9.97 20.64 15.14
CA GLU A 79 -8.68 21.11 15.69
C GLU A 79 -7.83 19.95 16.27
N LYS A 80 -8.45 18.97 16.92
CA LYS A 80 -7.75 17.76 17.40
C LYS A 80 -7.20 16.94 16.23
N LEU A 81 -8.01 16.72 15.18
CA LEU A 81 -7.60 16.03 13.96
C LEU A 81 -6.46 16.78 13.25
N MET A 82 -6.55 18.11 13.15
CA MET A 82 -5.48 18.94 12.58
C MET A 82 -4.17 18.79 13.35
N GLY A 83 -4.24 18.76 14.69
CA GLY A 83 -3.08 18.52 15.54
C GLY A 83 -2.46 17.13 15.33
N GLN A 84 -3.28 16.08 15.25
CA GLN A 84 -2.84 14.71 14.96
C GLN A 84 -2.20 14.61 13.58
N LEU A 85 -2.90 15.08 12.55
CA LEU A 85 -2.46 15.06 11.16
C LEU A 85 -1.12 15.79 10.98
N ARG A 86 -0.92 16.90 11.67
CA ARG A 86 0.33 17.66 11.62
C ARG A 86 1.50 16.91 12.27
N ARG A 87 1.26 16.17 13.36
CA ARG A 87 2.26 15.29 13.97
C ARG A 87 2.60 14.11 13.07
N GLU A 88 1.59 13.46 12.49
CA GLU A 88 1.77 12.36 11.53
C GLU A 88 2.55 12.81 10.30
N THR A 89 2.23 13.99 9.76
CA THR A 89 2.97 14.57 8.63
C THR A 89 4.45 14.76 8.97
N LEU A 90 4.78 15.27 10.17
CA LEU A 90 6.16 15.42 10.58
C LEU A 90 6.86 14.07 10.78
N GLY A 91 6.17 13.08 11.36
CA GLY A 91 6.66 11.69 11.46
C GLY A 91 7.01 11.10 10.09
N ASN A 92 6.10 11.22 9.12
CA ASN A 92 6.32 10.76 7.74
C ASN A 92 7.50 11.45 7.06
N LEU A 93 7.69 12.75 7.30
CA LEU A 93 8.85 13.50 6.79
C LEU A 93 10.16 13.01 7.41
N ILE A 94 10.17 12.70 8.71
CA ILE A 94 11.33 12.12 9.39
C ILE A 94 11.64 10.74 8.81
N ASP A 95 10.64 9.86 8.68
CA ASP A 95 10.81 8.51 8.13
C ASP A 95 11.35 8.53 6.70
N ARG A 96 10.77 9.37 5.83
CA ARG A 96 11.25 9.54 4.45
C ARG A 96 12.71 9.99 4.43
N LEU A 97 13.09 10.91 5.30
CA LEU A 97 14.47 11.37 5.41
C LEU A 97 15.42 10.28 5.93
N LEU A 98 14.99 9.48 6.91
CA LEU A 98 15.75 8.33 7.41
C LEU A 98 15.96 7.27 6.33
N LEU A 99 14.92 6.92 5.57
CA LEU A 99 15.00 5.98 4.46
C LEU A 99 15.92 6.50 3.36
N ARG A 100 15.84 7.78 3.01
CA ARG A 100 16.75 8.43 2.05
C ARG A 100 18.21 8.32 2.49
N GLN A 101 18.50 8.69 3.73
CA GLN A 101 19.85 8.58 4.30
C GLN A 101 20.33 7.13 4.34
N ALA A 102 19.44 6.18 4.61
CA ALA A 102 19.78 4.77 4.62
C ALA A 102 20.10 4.25 3.21
N ALA A 103 19.33 4.64 2.19
CA ALA A 103 19.62 4.31 0.80
C ALA A 103 20.99 4.87 0.39
N GLU A 104 21.27 6.15 0.71
CA GLU A 104 22.56 6.79 0.45
C GLU A 104 23.73 6.05 1.12
N ARG A 105 23.60 5.67 2.40
CA ARG A 105 24.63 4.91 3.15
C ARG A 105 24.88 3.53 2.58
N SER A 106 23.85 2.87 2.07
CA SER A 106 23.95 1.56 1.43
C SER A 106 24.39 1.63 -0.04
N GLY A 107 24.72 2.82 -0.55
CA GLY A 107 25.11 3.02 -1.95
C GLY A 107 23.96 2.84 -2.95
N ILE A 108 22.71 2.74 -2.48
CA ILE A 108 21.52 2.57 -3.32
C ILE A 108 21.09 3.93 -3.84
N ARG A 109 21.07 4.06 -5.17
CA ARG A 109 20.69 5.30 -5.87
C ARG A 109 19.79 4.99 -7.07
N ALA A 110 19.07 6.01 -7.51
CA ALA A 110 18.36 5.96 -8.78
C ALA A 110 19.34 6.20 -9.93
N GLU A 111 19.20 5.43 -10.99
CA GLU A 111 19.88 5.67 -12.26
C GLU A 111 19.17 6.79 -13.01
N ALA A 112 19.92 7.55 -13.82
CA ALA A 112 19.34 8.66 -14.58
C ALA A 112 18.19 8.20 -15.50
N SER A 113 18.34 7.03 -16.12
CA SER A 113 17.34 6.43 -17.01
C SER A 113 16.05 6.03 -16.29
N GLU A 114 16.13 5.58 -15.03
CA GLU A 114 14.92 5.24 -14.25
C GLU A 114 14.13 6.50 -13.90
N VAL A 115 14.84 7.57 -13.56
CA VAL A 115 14.24 8.88 -13.31
C VAL A 115 13.59 9.41 -14.59
N ASP A 116 14.28 9.35 -15.73
CA ASP A 116 13.74 9.80 -17.01
C ASP A 116 12.51 8.99 -17.44
N ALA A 117 12.51 7.67 -17.21
CA ALA A 117 11.37 6.80 -17.49
C ALA A 117 10.15 7.18 -16.64
N GLN A 118 10.34 7.38 -15.33
CA GLN A 118 9.25 7.79 -14.44
C GLN A 118 8.70 9.16 -14.83
N LEU A 119 9.55 10.16 -15.12
CA LEU A 119 9.07 11.47 -15.59
C LEU A 119 8.28 11.37 -16.91
N ALA A 120 8.65 10.46 -17.81
CA ALA A 120 7.91 10.26 -19.05
C ALA A 120 6.52 9.69 -18.79
N GLU A 121 6.41 8.74 -17.85
CA GLU A 121 5.12 8.19 -17.40
C GLU A 121 4.27 9.25 -16.70
N ASP A 122 4.85 10.02 -15.77
CA ASP A 122 4.13 11.07 -15.03
C ASP A 122 3.60 12.15 -15.99
N ARG A 123 4.37 12.50 -17.04
CA ARG A 123 3.92 13.41 -18.10
C ARG A 123 2.76 12.84 -18.90
N LEU A 124 2.79 11.55 -19.24
CA LEU A 124 1.70 10.90 -19.95
C LEU A 124 0.42 10.90 -19.11
N GLN A 125 0.53 10.56 -17.83
CA GLN A 125 -0.59 10.55 -16.88
C GLN A 125 -1.19 11.95 -16.67
N ALA A 126 -0.36 12.99 -16.69
CA ALA A 126 -0.81 14.38 -16.61
C ALA A 126 -1.45 14.92 -17.91
N GLY A 127 -1.45 14.14 -19.01
CA GLY A 127 -2.00 14.56 -20.30
C GLY A 127 -1.01 15.26 -21.23
N GLY A 128 0.29 15.18 -20.94
CA GLY A 128 1.38 15.70 -21.78
C GLY A 128 2.40 16.55 -21.00
N PRO A 129 3.54 16.90 -21.62
CA PRO A 129 4.58 17.71 -20.98
C PRO A 129 4.10 19.08 -20.48
N GLU A 130 3.24 19.76 -21.25
CA GLU A 130 2.75 21.11 -20.90
C GLU A 130 1.83 21.06 -19.67
N ALA A 131 0.88 20.13 -19.65
CA ALA A 131 -0.04 19.94 -18.53
C ALA A 131 0.70 19.50 -17.25
N PHE A 132 1.72 18.66 -17.41
CA PHE A 132 2.61 18.28 -16.31
C PHE A 132 3.37 19.47 -15.72
N GLU A 133 3.96 20.32 -16.57
CA GLU A 133 4.69 21.51 -16.11
C GLU A 133 3.78 22.55 -15.46
N GLU A 134 2.54 22.67 -15.93
CA GLU A 134 1.50 23.49 -15.29
C GLU A 134 1.14 22.95 -13.91
N LEU A 135 0.89 21.65 -13.77
CA LEU A 135 0.60 21.00 -12.48
C LEU A 135 1.73 21.19 -11.47
N LEU A 136 2.99 21.08 -11.91
CA LEU A 136 4.14 21.35 -11.05
C LEU A 136 4.19 22.81 -10.61
N ARG A 137 3.92 23.76 -11.52
CA ARG A 137 3.89 25.19 -11.21
C ARG A 137 2.80 25.52 -10.18
N ASP A 138 1.61 24.96 -10.34
CA ASP A 138 0.49 25.11 -9.41
C ASP A 138 0.82 24.52 -8.03
N SER A 139 1.61 23.45 -8.02
CA SER A 139 2.13 22.82 -6.80
C SER A 139 3.38 23.53 -6.22
N GLY A 140 3.84 24.63 -6.83
CA GLY A 140 5.02 25.37 -6.40
C GLY A 140 6.35 24.64 -6.58
N LEU A 141 6.44 23.69 -7.52
CA LEU A 141 7.61 22.88 -7.80
C LEU A 141 8.22 23.20 -9.17
N THR A 142 9.55 23.17 -9.23
CA THR A 142 10.26 23.12 -10.51
C THR A 142 10.43 21.69 -11.00
N VAL A 143 10.60 21.49 -12.31
CA VAL A 143 10.93 20.18 -12.89
C VAL A 143 12.20 19.59 -12.25
N ALA A 144 13.20 20.43 -11.94
CA ALA A 144 14.44 19.98 -11.31
C ALA A 144 14.23 19.46 -9.88
N GLU A 145 13.36 20.12 -9.09
CA GLU A 145 12.99 19.65 -7.75
C GLU A 145 12.15 18.38 -7.82
N TYR A 146 11.21 18.31 -8.76
CA TYR A 146 10.43 17.10 -8.98
C TYR A 146 11.31 15.92 -9.38
N ARG A 147 12.25 16.12 -10.31
CA ARG A 147 13.24 15.11 -10.69
C ARG A 147 14.04 14.60 -9.49
N ARG A 148 14.43 15.49 -8.57
CA ARG A 148 15.10 15.08 -7.32
C ARG A 148 14.18 14.24 -6.45
N ARG A 149 12.92 14.61 -6.28
CA ARG A 149 11.93 13.85 -5.50
C ARG A 149 11.69 12.46 -6.08
N VAL A 150 11.63 12.34 -7.41
CA VAL A 150 11.52 11.06 -8.13
C VAL A 150 12.75 10.20 -7.87
N ALA A 151 13.95 10.76 -8.01
CA ALA A 151 15.20 10.04 -7.74
C ALA A 151 15.28 9.53 -6.29
N GLU A 152 14.87 10.35 -5.32
CA GLU A 152 14.77 9.95 -3.91
C GLU A 152 13.74 8.83 -3.70
N GLY A 153 12.57 8.93 -4.36
CA GLY A 153 11.52 7.91 -4.31
C GLY A 153 12.00 6.56 -4.84
N ILE A 154 12.65 6.55 -6.01
CA ILE A 154 13.21 5.33 -6.61
C ILE A 154 14.29 4.72 -5.71
N ALA A 155 15.18 5.53 -5.13
CA ALA A 155 16.21 5.05 -4.20
C ALA A 155 15.60 4.39 -2.96
N ILE A 156 14.53 4.98 -2.39
CA ILE A 156 13.80 4.41 -1.25
C ILE A 156 13.09 3.10 -1.65
N GLN A 157 12.45 3.04 -2.83
CA GLN A 157 11.82 1.82 -3.33
C GLN A 157 12.84 0.69 -3.52
N LYS A 158 14.02 0.99 -4.10
CA LYS A 158 15.12 0.02 -4.22
C LYS A 158 15.62 -0.45 -2.85
N LEU A 159 15.76 0.46 -1.89
CA LEU A 159 16.10 0.10 -0.51
C LEU A 159 15.06 -0.84 0.09
N GLN A 160 13.77 -0.51 -0.04
CA GLN A 160 12.69 -1.37 0.45
C GLN A 160 12.76 -2.77 -0.17
N ARG A 161 12.97 -2.87 -1.49
CA ARG A 161 13.16 -4.16 -2.18
C ARG A 161 14.39 -4.91 -1.66
N ALA A 162 15.49 -4.23 -1.39
CA ALA A 162 16.70 -4.85 -0.83
C ALA A 162 16.45 -5.38 0.60
N VAL A 163 15.71 -4.64 1.42
CA VAL A 163 15.37 -5.04 2.81
C VAL A 163 14.47 -6.27 2.84
N ILE A 164 13.49 -6.36 1.94
CA ILE A 164 12.49 -7.44 1.96
C ILE A 164 12.80 -8.59 0.97
N GLY A 165 13.87 -8.46 0.17
CA GLY A 165 14.14 -9.35 -0.96
C GLY A 165 14.47 -10.79 -0.58
N SER A 166 14.98 -11.02 0.64
CA SER A 166 15.28 -12.36 1.16
C SER A 166 14.15 -12.96 1.99
N VAL A 167 13.00 -12.29 2.11
CA VAL A 167 11.87 -12.78 2.90
C VAL A 167 11.17 -13.89 2.13
N THR A 168 11.11 -15.08 2.73
CA THR A 168 10.39 -16.25 2.23
C THR A 168 9.31 -16.68 3.23
N VAL A 169 8.39 -17.53 2.76
CA VAL A 169 7.42 -18.24 3.59
C VAL A 169 7.69 -19.72 3.40
N GLU A 170 7.89 -20.44 4.50
CA GLU A 170 8.07 -21.88 4.47
C GLU A 170 6.71 -22.59 4.47
N GLU A 171 6.62 -23.76 3.84
CA GLU A 171 5.38 -24.56 3.75
C GLU A 171 4.75 -24.82 5.12
N GLU A 172 5.56 -25.00 6.17
CA GLU A 172 5.09 -25.19 7.54
C GLU A 172 4.33 -23.97 8.08
N GLU A 173 4.77 -22.75 7.75
CA GLU A 173 4.09 -21.52 8.15
C GLU A 173 2.73 -21.39 7.46
N ILE A 174 2.64 -21.81 6.19
CA ILE A 174 1.38 -21.82 5.43
C ILE A 174 0.41 -22.83 6.07
N ARG A 175 0.91 -24.03 6.44
CA ARG A 175 0.10 -25.04 7.13
C ARG A 175 -0.38 -24.57 8.48
N GLN A 176 0.48 -23.92 9.26
CA GLN A 176 0.10 -23.34 10.54
C GLN A 176 -0.99 -22.28 10.38
N ALA A 177 -0.80 -21.33 9.46
CA ALA A 177 -1.80 -20.28 9.20
C ALA A 177 -3.14 -20.87 8.75
N TYR A 178 -3.12 -21.90 7.90
CA TYR A 178 -4.33 -22.63 7.52
C TYR A 178 -5.03 -23.24 8.74
N GLN A 179 -4.31 -23.92 9.64
CA GLN A 179 -4.93 -24.51 10.82
C GLN A 179 -5.50 -23.47 11.78
N GLU A 180 -4.81 -22.33 11.95
CA GLU A 180 -5.26 -21.23 12.81
C GLU A 180 -6.52 -20.53 12.26
N GLN A 181 -6.68 -20.50 10.93
CA GLN A 181 -7.75 -19.76 10.27
C GLN A 181 -8.80 -20.65 9.61
N LYS A 182 -8.68 -21.98 9.73
CA LYS A 182 -9.51 -22.96 9.01
C LYS A 182 -11.00 -22.69 9.14
N ASP A 183 -11.45 -22.33 10.34
CA ASP A 183 -12.86 -22.09 10.63
C ASP A 183 -13.36 -20.73 10.10
N LEU A 184 -12.44 -19.82 9.78
CA LEU A 184 -12.73 -18.51 9.17
C LEU A 184 -12.65 -18.57 7.64
N LEU A 185 -11.89 -19.52 7.09
CA LEU A 185 -11.74 -19.77 5.66
C LEU A 185 -12.93 -20.55 5.12
N LEU A 186 -14.12 -19.94 5.15
CA LEU A 186 -15.33 -20.54 4.62
C LEU A 186 -15.48 -20.22 3.14
N LEU A 187 -15.51 -21.25 2.30
CA LEU A 187 -15.86 -21.12 0.89
C LEU A 187 -17.37 -21.35 0.72
N PRO A 188 -18.04 -20.54 -0.13
CA PRO A 188 -19.43 -20.77 -0.46
C PRO A 188 -19.59 -22.07 -1.24
N GLU A 189 -20.83 -22.53 -1.31
CA GLU A 189 -21.20 -23.65 -2.18
C GLU A 189 -20.82 -23.34 -3.63
N ARG A 190 -20.22 -24.32 -4.31
CA ARG A 190 -19.85 -24.24 -5.72
C ARG A 190 -20.30 -25.47 -6.48
N VAL A 191 -20.73 -25.30 -7.71
CA VAL A 191 -21.09 -26.40 -8.62
C VAL A 191 -20.25 -26.33 -9.88
N ASN A 192 -19.61 -27.44 -10.26
CA ASN A 192 -18.97 -27.58 -11.55
C ASN A 192 -20.06 -27.94 -12.57
N VAL A 193 -20.37 -27.01 -13.46
CA VAL A 193 -21.50 -27.12 -14.38
C VAL A 193 -21.04 -26.97 -15.82
N GLY A 194 -21.72 -27.67 -16.72
CA GLY A 194 -21.66 -27.41 -18.15
C GLY A 194 -23.00 -26.97 -18.69
N HIS A 195 -23.00 -26.37 -19.88
CA HIS A 195 -24.22 -26.05 -20.60
C HIS A 195 -24.11 -26.24 -22.11
N ILE A 196 -25.27 -26.49 -22.72
CA ILE A 196 -25.48 -26.48 -24.17
C ILE A 196 -26.46 -25.35 -24.47
N LEU A 197 -25.97 -24.25 -25.02
CA LEU A 197 -26.79 -23.12 -25.48
C LEU A 197 -27.39 -23.41 -26.85
N LEU A 198 -28.69 -23.17 -27.01
CA LEU A 198 -29.49 -23.45 -28.22
C LEU A 198 -30.44 -22.29 -28.51
N LYS A 199 -30.88 -22.15 -29.77
CA LYS A 199 -31.73 -21.03 -30.18
C LYS A 199 -33.19 -21.25 -29.81
N THR A 200 -33.65 -22.50 -29.90
CA THR A 200 -35.06 -22.86 -29.73
C THR A 200 -35.28 -23.83 -28.57
N ARG A 201 -36.52 -23.89 -28.08
CA ARG A 201 -36.89 -24.83 -27.00
C ARG A 201 -36.87 -26.27 -27.52
N GLU A 202 -37.26 -26.46 -28.77
CA GLU A 202 -37.36 -27.75 -29.45
C GLU A 202 -35.99 -28.42 -29.58
N GLU A 203 -34.95 -27.67 -29.99
CA GLU A 203 -33.57 -28.15 -30.03
C GLU A 203 -33.07 -28.56 -28.63
N ALA A 204 -33.42 -27.80 -27.59
CA ALA A 204 -33.05 -28.13 -26.22
C ALA A 204 -33.72 -29.42 -25.73
N LEU A 205 -34.98 -29.65 -26.10
CA LEU A 205 -35.67 -30.91 -25.81
C LEU A 205 -35.06 -32.10 -26.55
N GLU A 206 -34.54 -31.91 -27.76
CA GLU A 206 -33.81 -32.96 -28.49
C GLU A 206 -32.52 -33.37 -27.78
N VAL A 207 -31.76 -32.39 -27.29
CA VAL A 207 -30.54 -32.64 -26.52
C VAL A 207 -30.87 -33.35 -25.21
N ILE A 208 -31.92 -32.94 -24.49
CA ILE A 208 -32.38 -33.61 -23.27
C ILE A 208 -32.73 -35.08 -23.56
N ARG A 209 -33.47 -35.39 -24.64
CA ARG A 209 -33.77 -36.78 -25.02
C ARG A 209 -32.51 -37.59 -25.31
N SER A 210 -31.54 -36.99 -26.00
CA SER A 210 -30.27 -37.65 -26.32
C SER A 210 -29.47 -37.99 -25.06
N LEU A 211 -29.48 -37.11 -24.05
CA LEU A 211 -28.87 -37.36 -22.74
C LEU A 211 -29.63 -38.45 -21.96
N GLU A 212 -30.96 -38.51 -22.07
CA GLU A 212 -31.77 -39.57 -21.45
C GLU A 212 -31.50 -40.96 -22.05
N GLU A 213 -31.14 -41.01 -23.33
CA GLU A 213 -30.74 -42.22 -24.05
C GLU A 213 -29.27 -42.61 -23.77
N GLY A 214 -28.54 -41.84 -22.95
CA GLY A 214 -27.16 -42.12 -22.54
C GLY A 214 -26.09 -41.47 -23.42
N GLY A 215 -26.44 -40.44 -24.19
CA GLY A 215 -25.47 -39.65 -24.96
C GLY A 215 -24.46 -38.91 -24.07
N ASP A 216 -23.26 -38.68 -24.60
CA ASP A 216 -22.22 -37.91 -23.91
C ASP A 216 -22.51 -36.40 -23.98
N PHE A 217 -22.49 -35.74 -22.81
CA PHE A 217 -22.81 -34.32 -22.71
C PHE A 217 -21.83 -33.42 -23.48
N GLN A 218 -20.54 -33.70 -23.39
CA GLN A 218 -19.51 -32.85 -24.00
C GLN A 218 -19.47 -33.04 -25.52
N GLU A 219 -19.76 -34.24 -26.03
CA GLU A 219 -19.95 -34.49 -27.46
C GLU A 219 -21.18 -33.75 -27.99
N LEU A 220 -22.32 -33.86 -27.31
CA LEU A 220 -23.53 -33.11 -27.67
C LEU A 220 -23.32 -31.60 -27.60
N ALA A 221 -22.54 -31.11 -26.62
CA ALA A 221 -22.19 -29.70 -26.52
C ALA A 221 -21.43 -29.23 -27.76
N VAL A 222 -20.37 -29.96 -28.15
CA VAL A 222 -19.56 -29.66 -29.34
C VAL A 222 -20.39 -29.72 -30.63
N GLU A 223 -21.30 -30.69 -30.74
CA GLU A 223 -22.12 -30.86 -31.95
C GLU A 223 -23.23 -29.81 -32.08
N ARG A 224 -23.88 -29.46 -30.95
CA ARG A 224 -25.17 -28.75 -30.98
C ARG A 224 -25.14 -27.35 -30.41
N SER A 225 -24.20 -27.03 -29.52
CA SER A 225 -24.26 -25.74 -28.85
C SER A 225 -23.91 -24.58 -29.79
N THR A 226 -24.65 -23.48 -29.65
CA THR A 226 -24.35 -22.21 -30.30
C THR A 226 -23.46 -21.29 -29.45
N ASP A 227 -22.98 -21.75 -28.29
CA ASP A 227 -22.03 -20.99 -27.48
C ASP A 227 -20.63 -21.02 -28.13
N PRO A 228 -20.00 -19.87 -28.42
CA PRO A 228 -18.64 -19.85 -28.99
C PRO A 228 -17.57 -20.52 -28.12
N SER A 229 -17.72 -20.50 -26.78
CA SER A 229 -16.74 -21.04 -25.82
C SER A 229 -16.61 -22.56 -25.87
N VAL A 230 -17.61 -23.26 -26.42
CA VAL A 230 -17.63 -24.72 -26.57
C VAL A 230 -16.44 -25.27 -27.34
N ALA A 231 -15.88 -24.49 -28.28
CA ALA A 231 -14.67 -24.89 -29.00
C ALA A 231 -13.47 -25.13 -28.06
N GLU A 232 -13.41 -24.42 -26.94
CA GLU A 232 -12.31 -24.47 -25.99
C GLU A 232 -12.65 -25.34 -24.78
N ASN A 233 -13.85 -25.17 -24.22
CA ASN A 233 -14.24 -25.80 -22.95
C ASN A 233 -15.14 -27.03 -23.11
N ARG A 234 -15.54 -27.38 -24.35
CA ARG A 234 -16.45 -28.49 -24.67
C ARG A 234 -17.75 -28.45 -23.86
N GLY A 235 -18.27 -27.24 -23.60
CA GLY A 235 -19.50 -26.99 -22.84
C GLY A 235 -19.33 -26.94 -21.33
N VAL A 236 -18.10 -27.08 -20.79
CA VAL A 236 -17.86 -27.05 -19.34
C VAL A 236 -17.52 -25.64 -18.89
N LEU A 237 -18.39 -25.03 -18.08
CA LEU A 237 -18.17 -23.68 -17.54
C LEU A 237 -17.20 -23.68 -16.37
N GLY A 238 -17.10 -24.82 -15.66
CA GLY A 238 -16.29 -24.96 -14.45
C GLY A 238 -17.10 -24.67 -13.19
N TYR A 239 -16.39 -24.39 -12.09
CA TYR A 239 -17.00 -24.11 -10.80
C TYR A 239 -17.62 -22.72 -10.75
N ILE A 240 -18.92 -22.67 -10.48
CA ILE A 240 -19.68 -21.44 -10.30
C ILE A 240 -20.25 -21.33 -8.88
N ARG A 241 -20.51 -20.10 -8.43
CA ARG A 241 -21.14 -19.70 -7.16
C ARG A 241 -22.55 -19.16 -7.40
N ARG A 242 -23.37 -19.13 -6.34
CA ARG A 242 -24.76 -18.63 -6.41
C ARG A 242 -24.87 -17.14 -6.74
N ASP A 243 -23.80 -16.40 -6.52
CA ASP A 243 -23.70 -14.95 -6.69
C ASP A 243 -22.75 -14.56 -7.84
N ASP A 244 -22.39 -15.48 -8.73
CA ASP A 244 -21.42 -15.18 -9.78
C ASP A 244 -21.96 -14.12 -10.76
N PRO A 245 -21.29 -12.96 -10.84
CA PRO A 245 -21.74 -11.88 -11.69
C PRO A 245 -21.54 -12.27 -13.16
N GLY A 246 -22.60 -12.21 -13.95
CA GLY A 246 -22.57 -12.52 -15.38
C GLY A 246 -23.20 -13.86 -15.77
N ILE A 247 -23.74 -14.62 -14.81
CA ILE A 247 -24.58 -15.78 -15.09
C ILE A 247 -26.04 -15.42 -14.82
N ALA A 248 -26.94 -15.74 -15.75
CA ALA A 248 -28.36 -15.44 -15.61
C ALA A 248 -28.98 -16.16 -14.40
N GLU A 249 -29.86 -15.47 -13.67
CA GLU A 249 -30.50 -16.00 -12.44
C GLU A 249 -31.17 -17.35 -12.65
N ALA A 250 -31.91 -17.52 -13.77
CA ALA A 250 -32.57 -18.79 -14.09
C ALA A 250 -31.57 -19.95 -14.31
N PHE A 251 -30.38 -19.65 -14.85
CA PHE A 251 -29.30 -20.62 -14.98
C PHE A 251 -28.75 -21.01 -13.62
N LEU A 252 -28.44 -20.04 -12.75
CA LEU A 252 -27.94 -20.29 -11.40
C LEU A 252 -28.93 -21.14 -10.60
N GLN A 253 -30.22 -20.81 -10.65
CA GLN A 253 -31.26 -21.54 -9.93
C GLN A 253 -31.30 -23.02 -10.33
N GLU A 254 -31.28 -23.33 -11.63
CA GLU A 254 -31.29 -24.73 -12.09
C GLU A 254 -29.95 -25.42 -11.81
N ALA A 255 -28.80 -24.78 -12.08
CA ALA A 255 -27.48 -25.35 -11.83
C ALA A 255 -27.31 -25.78 -10.37
N PHE A 256 -27.77 -24.94 -9.42
CA PHE A 256 -27.71 -25.24 -8.00
C PHE A 256 -28.85 -26.14 -7.50
N ARG A 257 -29.77 -26.59 -8.36
CA ARG A 257 -30.76 -27.64 -8.05
C ARG A 257 -30.25 -29.04 -8.40
N LEU A 258 -29.46 -29.16 -9.46
CA LEU A 258 -28.97 -30.44 -10.00
C LEU A 258 -27.96 -31.15 -9.07
N GLN A 259 -28.13 -32.46 -8.90
CA GLN A 259 -27.12 -33.30 -8.25
C GLN A 259 -26.00 -33.68 -9.22
N PRO A 260 -24.80 -34.06 -8.73
CA PRO A 260 -23.73 -34.56 -9.58
C PRO A 260 -24.20 -35.72 -10.47
N GLY A 261 -23.90 -35.63 -11.76
CA GLY A 261 -24.36 -36.56 -12.79
C GLY A 261 -25.72 -36.24 -13.41
N GLU A 262 -26.46 -35.27 -12.88
CA GLU A 262 -27.77 -34.86 -13.41
C GLU A 262 -27.66 -33.74 -14.44
N PHE A 263 -28.64 -33.71 -15.35
CA PHE A 263 -28.89 -32.61 -16.26
C PHE A 263 -30.29 -32.03 -16.09
N SER A 264 -30.47 -30.79 -16.54
CA SER A 264 -31.76 -30.09 -16.51
C SER A 264 -32.80 -30.87 -17.31
N ARG A 265 -33.91 -31.25 -16.66
CA ARG A 265 -35.02 -32.00 -17.31
C ARG A 265 -35.91 -31.14 -18.20
N GLU A 266 -35.81 -29.83 -18.05
CA GLU A 266 -36.49 -28.85 -18.89
C GLU A 266 -35.47 -27.83 -19.41
N PRO A 267 -35.66 -27.29 -20.63
CA PRO A 267 -34.83 -26.21 -21.14
C PRO A 267 -34.87 -24.96 -20.26
N VAL A 268 -33.72 -24.48 -19.84
CA VAL A 268 -33.59 -23.26 -19.02
C VAL A 268 -33.54 -22.04 -19.94
N LYS A 269 -34.54 -21.16 -19.86
CA LYS A 269 -34.62 -19.96 -20.71
C LYS A 269 -33.88 -18.78 -20.08
N THR A 270 -32.98 -18.15 -20.86
CA THR A 270 -32.32 -16.88 -20.53
C THR A 270 -32.48 -15.89 -21.70
N GLU A 271 -31.93 -14.68 -21.55
CA GLU A 271 -31.78 -13.70 -22.61
C GLU A 271 -30.93 -14.20 -23.80
N PHE A 272 -30.02 -15.16 -23.59
CA PHE A 272 -29.12 -15.68 -24.62
C PHE A 272 -29.73 -16.81 -25.46
N GLY A 273 -30.73 -17.52 -24.95
CA GLY A 273 -31.30 -18.68 -25.62
C GLY A 273 -31.89 -19.68 -24.65
N TYR A 274 -31.89 -20.94 -25.04
CA TYR A 274 -32.28 -22.07 -24.20
C TYR A 274 -31.03 -22.86 -23.81
N HIS A 275 -30.89 -23.20 -22.54
CA HIS A 275 -29.76 -23.93 -22.01
C HIS A 275 -30.20 -25.32 -21.55
N VAL A 276 -29.39 -26.32 -21.85
CA VAL A 276 -29.42 -27.63 -21.17
C VAL A 276 -28.19 -27.69 -20.27
N LEU A 277 -28.41 -27.84 -18.96
CA LEU A 277 -27.33 -27.81 -17.96
C LEU A 277 -26.96 -29.23 -17.55
N TYR A 278 -25.69 -29.46 -17.19
CA TYR A 278 -25.21 -30.70 -16.60
C TYR A 278 -24.32 -30.41 -15.39
N CYS A 279 -24.58 -31.06 -14.26
CA CYS A 279 -23.80 -30.90 -13.03
C CYS A 279 -22.74 -32.01 -12.95
N PHE A 280 -21.47 -31.66 -13.08
CA PHE A 280 -20.36 -32.59 -12.97
C PHE A 280 -20.01 -32.88 -11.51
N GLU A 281 -19.96 -31.84 -10.68
CA GLU A 281 -19.55 -31.93 -9.29
C GLU A 281 -20.22 -30.84 -8.45
N ARG A 282 -20.46 -31.11 -7.16
CA ARG A 282 -20.94 -30.13 -6.20
C ARG A 282 -20.04 -30.14 -4.97
N ILE A 283 -19.57 -28.97 -4.58
CA ILE A 283 -18.83 -28.74 -3.35
C ILE A 283 -19.73 -27.93 -2.40
N PRO A 284 -20.15 -28.49 -1.25
CA PRO A 284 -20.96 -27.77 -0.29
C PRO A 284 -20.18 -26.60 0.31
N ALA A 285 -20.90 -25.60 0.82
CA ALA A 285 -20.28 -24.55 1.60
C ALA A 285 -19.59 -25.16 2.83
N GLY A 286 -18.39 -24.67 3.15
CA GLY A 286 -17.64 -25.18 4.29
C GLY A 286 -16.20 -24.68 4.34
N PRO A 287 -15.42 -25.17 5.31
CA PRO A 287 -14.01 -24.83 5.43
C PRO A 287 -13.26 -25.18 4.15
N ALA A 288 -12.51 -24.22 3.62
CA ALA A 288 -11.60 -24.43 2.51
C ALA A 288 -10.66 -25.60 2.80
N ARG A 289 -10.36 -26.42 1.81
CA ARG A 289 -9.24 -27.36 1.91
C ARG A 289 -7.93 -26.61 1.78
N TYR A 290 -6.87 -27.16 2.36
CA TYR A 290 -5.55 -26.53 2.33
C TYR A 290 -5.11 -26.20 0.90
N GLU A 291 -5.32 -27.13 -0.02
CA GLU A 291 -4.91 -27.02 -1.43
C GLU A 291 -5.62 -25.86 -2.15
N GLU A 292 -6.84 -25.51 -1.73
CA GLU A 292 -7.65 -24.46 -2.36
C GLU A 292 -7.21 -23.05 -1.97
N VAL A 293 -6.60 -22.90 -0.80
CA VAL A 293 -6.18 -21.60 -0.23
C VAL A 293 -4.67 -21.47 -0.09
N ARG A 294 -3.90 -22.52 -0.37
CA ARG A 294 -2.45 -22.56 -0.17
C ARG A 294 -1.75 -21.36 -0.80
N GLU A 295 -1.99 -21.09 -2.08
CA GLU A 295 -1.33 -19.99 -2.80
C GLU A 295 -1.76 -18.62 -2.26
N THR A 296 -3.05 -18.43 -1.99
CA THR A 296 -3.57 -17.20 -1.37
C THR A 296 -2.92 -16.94 -0.02
N LEU A 297 -2.87 -17.96 0.85
CA LEU A 297 -2.22 -17.89 2.16
C LEU A 297 -0.72 -17.62 2.03
N GLU A 298 -0.04 -18.25 1.06
CA GLU A 298 1.37 -18.00 0.79
C GLU A 298 1.63 -16.52 0.45
N GLN A 299 0.82 -15.92 -0.43
CA GLN A 299 0.96 -14.51 -0.82
C GLN A 299 0.62 -13.55 0.33
N GLU A 300 -0.43 -13.83 1.10
CA GLU A 300 -0.82 -13.03 2.26
C GLU A 300 0.27 -13.07 3.35
N LEU A 301 0.77 -14.26 3.67
CA LEU A 301 1.87 -14.43 4.63
C LEU A 301 3.14 -13.75 4.14
N LEU A 302 3.48 -13.89 2.86
CA LEU A 302 4.66 -13.27 2.28
C LEU A 302 4.55 -11.74 2.35
N GLY A 303 3.40 -11.17 2.00
CA GLY A 303 3.11 -9.75 2.12
C GLY A 303 3.22 -9.26 3.56
N SER A 304 2.61 -9.98 4.51
CA SER A 304 2.65 -9.68 5.94
C SER A 304 4.07 -9.74 6.51
N LYS A 305 4.85 -10.77 6.19
CA LYS A 305 6.26 -10.90 6.61
C LYS A 305 7.13 -9.80 6.00
N LYS A 306 6.96 -9.49 4.71
CA LYS A 306 7.69 -8.39 4.06
C LYS A 306 7.38 -7.05 4.71
N ASN A 307 6.10 -6.78 4.99
CA ASN A 307 5.69 -5.56 5.68
C ASN A 307 6.32 -5.49 7.09
N ARG A 308 6.24 -6.57 7.86
CA ARG A 308 6.85 -6.66 9.21
C ARG A 308 8.36 -6.44 9.18
N ALA A 309 9.06 -7.07 8.23
CA ALA A 309 10.49 -6.91 8.07
C ALA A 309 10.86 -5.45 7.76
N PHE A 310 10.11 -4.80 6.86
CA PHE A 310 10.33 -3.40 6.53
C PHE A 310 10.02 -2.45 7.69
N MET A 311 8.92 -2.68 8.42
CA MET A 311 8.56 -1.87 9.60
C MET A 311 9.60 -2.02 10.71
N SER A 312 10.09 -3.24 10.96
CA SER A 312 11.18 -3.49 11.91
C SER A 312 12.47 -2.77 11.50
N TYR A 313 12.78 -2.76 10.20
CA TYR A 313 13.91 -1.99 9.67
C TYR A 313 13.75 -0.48 9.90
N LEU A 314 12.57 0.08 9.60
CA LEU A 314 12.27 1.50 9.81
C LEU A 314 12.32 1.88 11.31
N GLU A 315 11.78 1.05 12.20
CA GLU A 315 11.92 1.23 13.65
C GLU A 315 13.38 1.22 14.09
N GLY A 316 14.20 0.34 13.50
CA GLY A 316 15.64 0.32 13.69
C GLY A 316 16.29 1.65 13.28
N LEU A 317 15.86 2.26 12.17
CA LEU A 317 16.33 3.58 11.76
C LEU A 317 15.90 4.68 12.75
N ARG A 318 14.66 4.66 13.22
CA ARG A 318 14.14 5.62 14.21
C ARG A 318 14.92 5.54 15.52
N LYS A 319 15.13 4.35 16.07
CA LYS A 319 15.87 4.12 17.33
C LYS A 319 17.34 4.57 17.26
N ASN A 320 17.96 4.47 16.09
CA ASN A 320 19.37 4.79 15.90
C ASN A 320 19.61 6.20 15.32
N CYS A 321 18.57 7.01 15.15
CA CYS A 321 18.72 8.37 14.65
C CYS A 321 18.95 9.38 15.77
N ARG A 322 19.58 10.50 15.41
CA ARG A 322 19.67 11.68 16.27
C ARG A 322 18.64 12.70 15.82
N LEU A 323 17.62 12.91 16.66
CA LEU A 323 16.66 13.99 16.51
C LEU A 323 17.07 15.19 17.36
N LEU A 324 17.04 16.38 16.77
CA LEU A 324 17.16 17.65 17.49
C LEU A 324 15.96 18.50 17.10
N TYR A 325 15.12 18.84 18.08
CA TYR A 325 13.94 19.67 17.87
C TYR A 325 14.28 21.15 18.06
N ASN A 326 13.66 22.02 17.27
CA ASN A 326 13.86 23.46 17.40
C ASN A 326 13.02 24.01 18.59
N PRO A 327 13.65 24.69 19.57
CA PRO A 327 12.98 25.33 20.71
C PRO A 327 11.83 26.28 20.37
N LYS A 328 11.82 26.84 19.15
CA LYS A 328 10.75 27.70 18.67
C LYS A 328 9.42 26.95 18.44
N PHE A 329 9.45 25.62 18.32
CA PHE A 329 8.29 24.81 17.94
C PHE A 329 8.06 23.61 18.88
N PRO A 330 7.74 23.85 20.17
CA PRO A 330 7.58 22.79 21.17
C PRO A 330 6.43 21.82 20.89
N ALA A 331 5.44 22.22 20.08
CA ALA A 331 4.31 21.38 19.67
C ALA A 331 4.73 20.14 18.84
N TYR A 332 5.97 20.10 18.37
CA TYR A 332 6.53 19.02 17.54
C TYR A 332 7.53 18.13 18.29
N TYR A 333 7.61 18.26 19.61
CA TYR A 333 8.55 17.49 20.42
C TYR A 333 8.04 16.06 20.64
N GLY A 334 8.98 15.14 20.88
CA GLY A 334 8.65 13.75 21.24
C GLY A 334 8.02 12.95 20.11
N ILE A 335 8.25 13.31 18.84
CA ILE A 335 7.83 12.43 17.74
C ILE A 335 8.64 11.13 17.83
N PHE A 336 7.93 10.02 18.05
CA PHE A 336 8.42 8.67 18.38
C PHE A 336 8.88 8.44 19.83
N GLU A 337 8.61 9.37 20.74
CA GLU A 337 8.77 9.15 22.19
C GLU A 337 7.38 8.87 22.78
N ASP A 338 7.15 7.66 23.27
CA ASP A 338 5.93 7.26 23.99
C ASP A 338 5.93 7.72 25.46
#